data_AF-A0A956W2V5-F1
#
_entry.id   AF-A0A956W2V5-F1
#
_cell.length_a   1.000
_cell.length_b   1.000
_cell.length_c   1.000
_cell.angle_alpha   90.00
_cell.angle_beta   90.00
_cell.angle_gamma   90.00
#
_symmetry.space_group_name_H-M   'P 1'
#
loop_
_entity.id
_entity.type
_entity.pdbx_description
1 polymer ?
#
loop_
_entity_poly.entity_id
_entity_poly.type
_entity_poly.pdbx_seq_one_letter_code
_entity_poly.pdbx_strand_id
1 'polypeptide(L)' 'MIIHMTEGATPDQTERVIERIQADYGLLCETIVGYDSTVIGVKGIAGIV' A
#
# COMPACT_ATOMS: atom_id res chain seq x y z
N MET A 1 4.36 3.39 -7.68
CA MET A 1 3.60 2.16 -8.02
C MET A 1 2.23 2.28 -7.39
N ILE A 2 1.17 1.79 -8.04
CA ILE A 2 -0.19 1.79 -7.48
C ILE A 2 -0.66 0.34 -7.37
N ILE A 3 -1.18 -0.06 -6.22
CA ILE A 3 -1.76 -1.38 -5.97
C ILE A 3 -3.27 -1.20 -5.80
N HIS A 4 -4.04 -1.92 -6.61
CA HIS A 4 -5.48 -2.03 -6.46
C HIS A 4 -5.78 -3.24 -5.59
N MET A 5 -6.41 -3.01 -4.44
CA MET A 5 -6.92 -4.09 -3.62
C MET A 5 -8.19 -4.65 -4.29
N THR A 6 -8.36 -5.96 -4.21
CA THR A 6 -9.58 -6.63 -4.67
C THR A 6 -10.79 -6.07 -3.91
N GLU A 7 -11.94 -5.98 -4.60
CA GLU A 7 -13.21 -5.60 -3.96
C GLU A 7 -13.50 -6.49 -2.74
N GLY A 8 -13.95 -5.86 -1.66
CA GLY A 8 -14.21 -6.54 -0.38
C GLY A 8 -12.97 -6.84 0.47
N ALA A 9 -11.77 -6.41 0.07
CA ALA A 9 -10.60 -6.48 0.93
C ALA A 9 -10.81 -5.69 2.22
N THR A 10 -10.54 -6.32 3.36
CA THR A 10 -10.73 -5.67 4.67
C THR A 10 -9.62 -4.65 4.95
N PRO A 11 -9.85 -3.69 5.86
CA PRO A 11 -8.80 -2.80 6.35
C PRO A 11 -7.58 -3.57 6.87
N ASP A 12 -7.77 -4.63 7.66
CA ASP A 12 -6.68 -5.48 8.18
C ASP A 12 -5.86 -6.15 7.07
N GLN A 13 -6.51 -6.57 5.97
CA GLN A 13 -5.81 -7.14 4.82
C GLN A 13 -4.98 -6.09 4.09
N THR A 14 -5.51 -4.87 3.97
CA THR A 14 -4.80 -3.72 3.39
C THR A 14 -3.58 -3.37 4.23
N GLU A 15 -3.74 -3.32 5.55
CA GLU A 15 -2.65 -3.02 6.49
C GLU A 15 -1.51 -4.04 6.40
N ARG A 16 -1.82 -5.33 6.35
CA ARG A 16 -0.80 -6.39 6.14
C ARG A 16 -0.01 -6.22 4.84
N VAL A 17 -0.65 -5.74 3.77
CA VAL A 17 0.05 -5.46 2.51
C VAL A 17 1.01 -4.28 2.68
N ILE A 18 0.58 -3.23 3.36
CA ILE A 18 1.41 -2.06 3.66
C ILE A 18 2.61 -2.46 4.52
N GLU A 19 2.38 -3.20 5.60
CA GLU A 19 3.43 -3.67 6.51
C GLU A 19 4.49 -4.48 5.76
N ARG A 20 4.08 -5.39 4.87
CA ARG A 20 5.02 -6.16 4.03
C ARG A 20 5.81 -5.26 3.09
N ILE A 21 5.17 -4.29 2.45
CA ILE A 21 5.87 -3.38 1.53
C ILE A 21 6.92 -2.54 2.28
N GLN A 22 6.57 -2.06 3.47
CA GLN A 22 7.48 -1.31 4.33
C GLN A 22 8.62 -2.17 4.87
N ALA A 23 8.32 -3.37 5.37
CA ALA A 23 9.30 -4.27 5.98
C ALA A 23 10.27 -4.88 4.95
N ASP A 24 9.74 -5.34 3.81
CA ASP A 24 10.52 -6.08 2.82
C ASP A 24 11.34 -5.13 1.92
N TYR A 25 10.83 -3.92 1.66
CA TYR A 25 11.42 -3.00 0.67
C TYR A 25 11.75 -1.61 1.20
N GLY A 26 11.39 -1.29 2.45
CA GLY A 26 11.57 0.06 3.01
C GLY A 26 10.75 1.13 2.30
N LEU A 27 9.72 0.78 1.52
CA LEU A 27 8.97 1.74 0.71
C LEU A 27 7.87 2.41 1.52
N LEU A 28 7.57 3.67 1.22
CA LEU A 28 6.47 4.38 1.84
C LEU A 28 5.16 4.05 1.12
N CYS A 29 4.08 3.94 1.89
CA CYS A 29 2.75 3.66 1.38
C CYS A 29 1.76 4.75 1.81
N GLU A 30 0.91 5.17 0.88
CA GLU A 30 -0.25 6.03 1.10
C GLU A 30 -1.50 5.27 0.68
N THR A 31 -2.54 5.27 1.50
CA THR A 31 -3.76 4.51 1.24
C THR A 31 -4.93 5.43 0.98
N ILE A 32 -5.68 5.15 -0.09
CA ILE A 32 -6.94 5.81 -0.42
C ILE A 32 -8.04 4.76 -0.33
N VAL A 33 -8.94 4.94 0.63
CA VAL A 33 -10.10 4.06 0.82
C VAL A 33 -11.30 4.73 0.13
N GLY A 34 -11.73 4.14 -0.98
CA GLY A 34 -12.99 4.47 -1.66
C GLY A 34 -14.14 3.62 -1.16
N TYR A 35 -15.36 3.88 -1.66
CA TYR A 35 -16.56 3.15 -1.25
C TYR A 35 -16.50 1.65 -1.59
N ASP A 36 -16.04 1.31 -2.80
CA ASP A 36 -15.97 -0.09 -3.28
C ASP A 36 -14.53 -0.62 -3.43
N SER A 37 -13.53 0.26 -3.34
CA SER A 37 -12.15 -0.09 -3.66
C SER A 37 -11.15 0.59 -2.74
N THR A 38 -10.13 -0.15 -2.33
CA THR A 38 -8.97 0.39 -1.64
C THR A 38 -7.78 0.44 -2.59
N VAL A 39 -7.11 1.58 -2.65
CA VAL A 39 -5.93 1.79 -3.48
C VAL A 39 -4.75 2.14 -2.59
N ILE A 40 -3.61 1.49 -2.82
CA ILE A 40 -2.36 1.76 -2.11
C ILE A 40 -1.37 2.37 -3.09
N GLY A 41 -1.03 3.64 -2.88
CA GLY A 41 0.09 4.30 -3.53
C GLY A 41 1.40 3.95 -2.85
N VAL A 42 2.35 3.39 -3.59
CA VAL A 42 3.68 3.04 -3.11
C VAL A 42 4.71 3.99 -3.71
N LYS A 43 5.45 4.66 -2.82
CA LYS A 43 6.48 5.64 -3.15
C LYS A 43 7.85 5.14 -2.70
N GLY A 44 8.80 5.17 -3.63
CA GLY A 44 10.20 4.93 -3.31
C GLY A 44 10.76 6.03 -2.41
N ILE A 45 11.59 5.65 -1.45
CA ILE A 45 12.50 6.63 -0.86
C ILE A 45 13.56 6.91 -1.91
N ALA A 46 13.76 8.18 -2.28
CA ALA A 46 14.92 8.54 -3.09
C ALA A 46 16.16 8.23 -2.25
N GLY A 47 16.83 7.11 -2.52
CA GLY A 47 18.16 6.86 -1.99
C GLY A 47 19.08 7.97 -2.51
N ILE A 48 19.72 8.69 -1.60
CA ILE A 48 20.91 9.45 -1.97
C ILE A 48 21.96 8.39 -2.30
N VAL A 49 22.32 8.27 -3.58
CA VAL A 49 23.41 7.40 -4.05
C VAL A 49 24.71 8.18 -4.02
#